data_AF-A0A0R3CZ59-F1
#
_entry.id   AF-A0A0R3CZ59-F1
#
_cell.length_a   1.000
_cell.length_b   1.000
_cell.length_c   1.000
_cell.angle_alpha   90.00
_cell.angle_beta   90.00
_cell.angle_gamma   90.00
#
_symmetry.space_group_name_H-M   'P 1'
#
loop_
_entity.id
_entity.type
_entity.pdbx_description
1 polymer ?
#
loop_
_entity_poly.entity_id
_entity_poly.type
_entity_poly.pdbx_seq_one_letter_code
_entity_poly.pdbx_strand_id
1 'polypeptide(L)' 'MRGNARGCTLAYKMIAERDNEKYSFARESRLLIVAKAKVWASEGWRVVITDQDGKAYAPPEFDRLLAA' A
#
# COMPACT_ATOMS: atom_id res chain seq x y z
N MET A 1 -24.39 18.21 -3.94
CA MET A 1 -23.55 18.29 -2.72
C MET A 1 -22.98 16.90 -2.45
N ARG A 2 -21.68 16.70 -2.64
CA ARG A 2 -21.00 15.48 -2.22
C ARG A 2 -19.77 15.94 -1.44
N GLY A 3 -19.86 15.89 -0.12
CA GLY A 3 -18.72 16.19 0.73
C GLY A 3 -17.65 15.14 0.49
N ASN A 4 -16.38 15.55 0.53
CA ASN A 4 -15.50 15.00 1.55
C ASN A 4 -14.26 15.87 1.72
N ALA A 5 -13.89 15.97 3.00
CA ALA A 5 -12.81 16.67 3.66
C ALA A 5 -11.59 17.05 2.79
N ARG A 6 -11.08 18.26 3.05
CA ARG A 6 -9.76 18.78 2.67
C ARG A 6 -8.75 17.62 2.64
N GLY A 7 -8.35 17.23 1.44
CA GLY A 7 -7.57 16.03 1.18
C GLY A 7 -6.16 16.12 1.75
N CYS A 8 -5.92 15.46 2.88
CA CYS A 8 -4.64 14.78 3.02
C CYS A 8 -4.67 13.64 2.01
N THR A 9 -4.06 13.84 0.85
CA THR A 9 -3.84 12.76 -0.13
C THR A 9 -3.08 11.66 0.61
N LEU A 10 -3.77 10.58 1.00
CA LEU A 10 -3.14 9.45 1.67
C LEU A 10 -1.98 8.98 0.79
N ALA A 11 -0.75 9.17 1.28
CA ALA A 11 0.45 9.07 0.45
C ALA A 11 0.66 7.67 -0.12
N TYR A 12 0.17 6.64 0.57
CA TYR A 12 0.30 5.26 0.14
C TYR A 12 -0.98 4.47 0.36
N LYS A 13 -1.30 3.62 -0.62
CA LYS A 13 -2.36 2.61 -0.57
C LYS A 13 -1.74 1.25 -0.76
N MET A 14 -2.29 0.23 -0.12
CA MET A 14 -1.89 -1.17 -0.27
C MET A 14 -3.12 -1.99 -0.60
N ILE A 15 -3.02 -2.81 -1.62
CA ILE A 15 -3.98 -3.88 -1.92
C ILE A 15 -3.30 -5.20 -1.64
N ALA A 16 -4.02 -6.10 -0.98
CA ALA A 16 -3.57 -7.45 -0.79
C ALA A 16 -4.70 -8.44 -1.11
N GLU A 17 -4.35 -9.44 -1.92
CA GLU A 17 -5.28 -10.41 -2.47
C GLU A 17 -4.78 -11.83 -2.20
N ARG A 18 -5.68 -12.70 -1.79
CA ARG A 18 -5.44 -14.13 -1.61
C ARG A 18 -6.76 -14.88 -1.84
N ASP A 19 -6.73 -15.89 -2.69
CA ASP A 19 -7.93 -16.66 -3.07
C ASP A 19 -9.07 -15.73 -3.51
N ASN A 20 -10.18 -15.67 -2.77
CA ASN A 20 -11.34 -14.80 -3.03
C ASN A 20 -11.39 -13.57 -2.10
N GLU A 21 -10.33 -13.34 -1.32
CA GLU A 21 -10.24 -12.26 -0.34
C GLU A 21 -9.41 -11.10 -0.89
N LYS A 22 -9.91 -9.88 -0.63
CA LYS A 22 -9.23 -8.64 -1.00
C LYS A 22 -9.34 -7.63 0.13
N TYR A 23 -8.19 -7.14 0.57
CA TYR A 23 -8.10 -6.09 1.57
C TYR A 23 -7.37 -4.87 1.02
N SER A 24 -7.84 -3.69 1.42
CA SER A 24 -7.23 -2.40 1.09
C SER A 24 -6.86 -1.62 2.34
N PHE A 25 -5.64 -1.11 2.39
CA PHE A 25 -5.14 -0.25 3.46
C PHE A 25 -4.63 1.06 2.88
N ALA A 26 -4.73 2.13 3.63
CA ALA A 26 -4.11 3.41 3.27
C ALA A 26 -3.41 4.00 4.49
N ARG A 27 -2.23 4.57 4.28
CA ARG A 27 -1.38 5.17 5.32
C ARG A 27 -0.60 6.33 4.73
N GLU A 28 -0.33 7.34 5.54
CA GLU A 28 0.60 8.42 5.19
C GLU A 28 2.06 7.97 5.34
N SER A 29 2.35 7.11 6.33
CA SER A 29 3.69 6.62 6.59
C SER A 29 4.11 5.50 5.64
N ARG A 30 5.17 5.76 4.87
CA ARG A 30 5.83 4.79 3.98
C ARG A 30 6.37 3.57 4.74
N LEU A 31 6.97 3.79 5.90
CA LEU A 31 7.55 2.71 6.71
C LEU A 31 6.48 1.73 7.17
N LEU A 32 5.35 2.24 7.67
CA LEU A 32 4.27 1.42 8.19
C LEU A 32 3.56 0.62 7.09
N ILE A 33 3.33 1.22 5.92
CA ILE A 33 2.69 0.52 4.81
C ILE A 33 3.60 -0.58 4.25
N VAL A 34 4.92 -0.33 4.14
CA VAL A 34 5.89 -1.33 3.69
C VAL A 34 6.04 -2.46 4.73
N ALA A 35 6.12 -2.14 6.02
CA ALA A 35 6.20 -3.15 7.07
C ALA A 35 4.98 -4.09 7.03
N LYS A 36 3.76 -3.52 6.93
CA LYS A 36 2.53 -4.32 6.81
C LYS A 36 2.53 -5.18 5.55
N ALA A 37 2.94 -4.61 4.42
CA ALA A 37 3.02 -5.33 3.16
C ALA A 37 4.02 -6.49 3.19
N LYS A 38 5.19 -6.32 3.83
CA LYS A 38 6.18 -7.40 4.01
C LYS A 38 5.61 -8.56 4.84
N VAL A 39 4.90 -8.28 5.93
CA VAL A 39 4.25 -9.33 6.75
C VAL A 39 3.28 -10.14 5.90
N TRP A 40 2.41 -9.47 5.15
CA TRP A 40 1.37 -10.14 4.35
C TRP A 40 1.95 -10.90 3.15
N ALA A 41 2.98 -10.36 2.50
CA ALA A 41 3.70 -11.09 1.45
C ALA A 41 4.31 -12.40 1.99
N SER A 42 4.90 -12.37 3.19
CA SER A 42 5.42 -13.58 3.86
C SER A 42 4.33 -14.59 4.25
N GLU A 43 3.09 -14.14 4.45
CA GLU A 43 1.91 -14.98 4.69
C GLU A 43 1.27 -15.52 3.38
N GLY A 44 1.89 -15.25 2.23
CA GLY A 44 1.44 -15.73 0.92
C GLY A 44 0.41 -14.84 0.23
N TRP A 45 0.18 -13.61 0.71
CA TRP A 45 -0.70 -12.67 0.03
C TRP A 45 -0.01 -12.04 -1.18
N ARG A 46 -0.77 -11.83 -2.26
CA ARG A 46 -0.33 -10.99 -3.38
C ARG A 46 -0.55 -9.52 -2.99
N VAL A 47 0.54 -8.81 -2.71
CA VAL A 47 0.51 -7.43 -2.21
C VAL A 47 1.03 -6.44 -3.24
N VAL A 48 0.36 -5.29 -3.37
CA VAL A 48 0.81 -4.14 -4.17
C VAL A 48 0.65 -2.87 -3.34
N ILE A 49 1.71 -2.05 -3.26
CA ILE A 49 1.62 -0.68 -2.71
C ILE A 49 1.55 0.31 -3.88
N THR A 50 0.69 1.30 -3.79
CA THR A 50 0.58 2.42 -4.72
C THR A 50 0.87 3.71 -3.98
N ASP A 51 1.79 4.54 -4.48
CA ASP A 51 2.05 5.87 -3.91
C ASP A 51 1.07 6.93 -4.44
N GLN A 52 1.28 8.18 -4.01
CA GLN A 52 0.47 9.34 -4.38
C GLN A 52 0.49 9.70 -5.88
N ASP A 53 1.56 9.35 -6.59
CA ASP A 53 1.70 9.52 -8.04
C ASP A 53 1.02 8.38 -8.82
N GLY A 54 0.53 7.36 -8.10
CA GLY A 54 -0.07 6.17 -8.70
C GLY A 54 0.95 5.10 -9.07
N LYS A 55 2.23 5.28 -8.72
CA LYS A 55 3.25 4.27 -8.99
C LYS A 55 3.07 3.07 -8.08
N ALA A 56 3.10 1.88 -8.68
CA ALA A 56 2.93 0.60 -8.00
C ALA A 56 4.27 -0.05 -7.66
N TYR A 57 4.32 -0.73 -6.52
CA TYR A 57 5.49 -1.45 -6.02
C TYR A 57 5.06 -2.85 -5.57
N ALA A 58 5.71 -3.87 -6.13
CA ALA A 58 5.59 -5.26 -5.68
C ALA A 58 6.58 -5.57 -4.54
N PRO A 59 6.47 -6.72 -3.83
CA PRO A 59 7.35 -7.03 -2.71
C PRO A 59 8.85 -6.92 -2.96
N PRO A 60 9.40 -7.33 -4.13
CA PRO A 60 10.82 -7.16 -4.46
C PRO A 60 11.27 -5.70 -4.59
N GLU A 61 10.33 -4.77 -4.76
CA GLU A 61 10.61 -3.35 -4.99
C GLU A 61 10.45 -2.51 -3.72
N PHE A 62 10.04 -3.12 -2.61
CA PHE A 62 9.83 -2.40 -1.35
C PHE A 62 11.10 -1.75 -0.82
N ASP A 63 12.27 -2.32 -1.05
CA ASP A 63 13.52 -1.69 -0.63
C ASP A 63 13.85 -0.44 -1.47
N ARG A 64 13.44 -0.41 -2.75
CA ARG A 64 13.52 0.81 -3.57
C ARG A 64 12.55 1.87 -3.09
N LEU A 65 11.33 1.47 -2.73
CA LEU A 65 10.34 2.38 -2.14
C LEU A 65 10.87 2.98 -0.83
N LEU A 66 11.53 2.18 0.02
CA LEU A 66 12.11 2.65 1.28
C LEU A 66 13.29 3.61 1.09
N ALA A 67 14.06 3.45 0.01
CA ALA A 67 15.23 4.27 -0.30
C ALA A 67 14.91 5.61 -0.98
N ALA A 68 13.66 5.83 -1.41
CA ALA A 68 13.21 7.03 -2.11
C ALA A 68 13.03 8.25 -1.18
#